data_AF-A0A1B1AZT8-F1
#
_entry.id   AF-A0A1B1AZT8-F1
#
_cell.length_a   1.000
_cell.length_b   1.000
_cell.length_c   1.000
_cell.angle_alpha   90.00
_cell.angle_beta   90.00
_cell.angle_gamma   90.00
#
_symmetry.space_group_name_H-M   'P 1'
#
loop_
_entity.id
_entity.type
_entity.pdbx_description
1 polymer ?
#
loop_
_entity_poly.entity_id
_entity_poly.type
_entity_poly.pdbx_seq_one_letter_code
_entity_poly.pdbx_strand_id
1 'polypeptide(L)'
;MHERFSDVWICKDLGRASTRADPAELGRAALAAYLAGRDSRGETFRVDVRTDHGNHIVITADQLTDPGWEADSAVRQALPAYLRNALA
;
A
#
# COMPACT_ATOMS: atom_id res chain seq x y z
N MET A 1 -9.82 9.83 7.83
CA MET A 1 -9.58 10.68 9.01
C MET A 1 -8.78 11.88 8.54
N HIS A 2 -9.26 13.09 8.78
CA HIS A 2 -8.56 14.32 8.39
C HIS A 2 -7.53 14.67 9.47
N GLU A 3 -6.24 14.54 9.17
CA GLU A 3 -5.19 14.97 10.10
C GLU A 3 -4.97 16.48 9.91
N ARG A 4 -5.50 17.27 10.84
CA ARG A 4 -5.54 18.75 10.77
C ARG A 4 -4.18 19.45 10.68
N PHE A 5 -3.08 18.75 10.98
CA PHE A 5 -1.74 19.35 10.97
C PHE A 5 -1.01 19.20 9.63
N SER A 6 -1.46 18.31 8.75
CA SER A 6 -0.77 17.98 7.51
C SER A 6 -1.64 18.16 6.26
N ASP A 7 -2.91 18.56 6.42
CA ASP A 7 -3.93 18.56 5.35
C ASP A 7 -4.02 17.23 4.58
N VAL A 8 -3.58 16.13 5.21
CA VAL A 8 -3.63 14.80 4.63
C VAL A 8 -4.95 14.13 5.03
N TRP A 9 -5.70 13.73 4.01
CA TRP A 9 -6.78 12.76 4.16
C TRP A 9 -6.18 11.36 4.32
N ILE A 10 -6.14 10.87 5.56
CA ILE A 10 -5.71 9.50 5.84
C ILE A 10 -6.92 8.59 5.65
N CYS A 11 -6.96 7.85 4.54
CA CYS A 11 -7.85 6.70 4.40
C CYS A 11 -7.36 5.63 5.38
N LYS A 12 -8.19 5.33 6.38
CA LYS A 12 -7.84 4.47 7.51
C LYS A 12 -8.10 3.00 7.15
N ASP A 13 -7.52 2.55 6.05
CA ASP A 13 -7.51 1.14 5.70
C ASP A 13 -6.32 0.48 6.41
N LEU A 14 -6.53 0.16 7.69
CA LEU A 14 -5.53 -0.48 8.53
C LEU A 14 -5.53 -1.99 8.26
N GLY A 15 -4.43 -2.51 7.73
CA GLY A 15 -4.17 -3.94 7.59
C GLY A 15 -3.02 -4.39 8.50
N ARG A 16 -3.11 -5.61 9.04
CA ARG A 16 -1.98 -6.30 9.68
C ARG A 16 -1.88 -7.70 9.08
N ALA A 17 -0.67 -8.11 8.72
CA ALA A 17 -0.38 -9.44 8.20
C ALA A 17 0.93 -9.95 8.78
N SER A 18 1.01 -11.24 9.04
CA SER A 18 2.26 -11.92 9.41
C SER A 18 2.85 -12.55 8.16
N THR A 19 4.01 -12.06 7.73
CA THR A 19 4.64 -12.47 6.47
C THR A 19 6.16 -12.33 6.54
N ARG A 20 6.85 -13.06 5.67
CA ARG A 20 8.29 -12.92 5.42
C ARG A 20 8.58 -12.09 4.17
N ALA A 21 7.55 -11.60 3.49
CA ALA A 21 7.68 -10.74 2.33
C ALA A 21 8.47 -9.48 2.68
N ASP A 22 9.22 -8.97 1.70
CA ASP A 22 9.90 -7.70 1.83
C ASP A 22 8.87 -6.58 2.15
N PRO A 23 9.07 -5.78 3.21
CA PRO A 23 8.12 -4.75 3.58
C PRO A 23 7.90 -3.69 2.48
N ALA A 24 8.91 -3.42 1.62
CA ALA A 24 8.76 -2.47 0.53
C ALA A 24 7.95 -3.07 -0.63
N GLU A 25 8.14 -4.34 -0.97
CA GLU A 25 7.25 -5.05 -1.91
C GLU A 25 5.81 -5.11 -1.41
N LEU A 26 5.61 -5.38 -0.11
CA LEU A 26 4.29 -5.40 0.49
C LEU A 26 3.60 -4.04 0.44
N GLY A 27 4.34 -2.95 0.72
CA GLY A 27 3.82 -1.60 0.62
C GLY A 27 3.48 -1.21 -0.83
N ARG A 28 4.31 -1.61 -1.81
CA ARG A 28 4.02 -1.38 -3.23
C ARG A 28 2.77 -2.12 -3.66
N ALA A 29 2.60 -3.38 -3.25
CA ALA A 29 1.42 -4.19 -3.56
C ALA A 29 0.16 -3.64 -2.92
N ALA A 30 0.24 -3.19 -1.66
CA ALA A 30 -0.87 -2.55 -1.00
C ALA A 30 -1.28 -1.23 -1.69
N LEU A 31 -0.30 -0.40 -2.07
CA LEU A 31 -0.58 0.87 -2.74
C LEU A 31 -1.16 0.65 -4.15
N ALA A 32 -0.59 -0.27 -4.92
CA ALA A 32 -1.10 -0.64 -6.23
C ALA A 32 -2.54 -1.19 -6.14
N ALA A 33 -2.82 -2.06 -5.18
CA ALA A 33 -4.16 -2.59 -4.93
C ALA A 33 -5.16 -1.49 -4.55
N TYR A 34 -4.73 -0.52 -3.75
CA TYR A 34 -5.57 0.59 -3.31
C TYR A 34 -5.90 1.57 -4.45
N LEU A 35 -4.97 1.73 -5.40
CA LEU A 35 -5.13 2.55 -6.60
C LEU A 35 -5.87 1.82 -7.72
N ALA A 36 -5.90 0.48 -7.70
CA ALA A 36 -6.61 -0.31 -8.69
C ALA A 36 -8.10 0.09 -8.73
N GLY A 37 -8.54 0.62 -9.87
CA GLY A 37 -9.92 1.08 -10.07
C GLY A 37 -10.25 2.45 -9.48
N ARG A 38 -9.25 3.23 -9.05
CA ARG A 38 -9.44 4.57 -8.49
C ARG A 38 -8.90 5.65 -9.41
N ASP A 39 -9.71 6.68 -9.64
CA ASP A 39 -9.25 7.93 -10.26
C ASP A 39 -8.53 8.75 -9.19
N SER A 40 -7.27 9.09 -9.44
CA SER A 40 -6.44 9.80 -8.48
C SER A 40 -6.86 11.25 -8.29
N ARG A 41 -7.64 11.87 -9.19
CA ARG A 41 -8.20 13.24 -9.07
C ARG A 41 -7.24 14.33 -8.55
N GLY A 42 -5.93 14.17 -8.73
CA GLY A 42 -4.89 15.07 -8.20
C GLY A 42 -4.52 14.85 -6.72
N GLU A 43 -5.04 13.81 -6.07
CA GLU A 43 -4.67 13.38 -4.73
C GLU A 43 -3.30 12.69 -4.73
N THR A 44 -2.56 12.85 -3.63
CA THR A 44 -1.30 12.14 -3.38
C THR A 44 -1.56 10.94 -2.48
N PHE A 45 -1.18 9.75 -2.95
CA PHE A 45 -1.33 8.51 -2.18
C PHE A 45 0.02 8.00 -1.69
N ARG A 46 0.03 7.55 -0.44
CA ARG A 46 1.18 6.90 0.18
C ARG A 46 0.73 5.74 1.06
N VAL A 47 1.60 4.74 1.21
CA VAL A 47 1.45 3.65 2.16
C VAL A 47 2.57 3.71 3.20
N ASP A 48 2.18 3.61 4.46
CA ASP A 48 3.07 3.48 5.61
C ASP A 48 3.12 2.00 6.03
N VAL A 49 4.26 1.34 5.84
CA VAL A 49 4.48 -0.05 6.28
C VAL A 49 5.29 -0.04 7.57
N ARG A 50 4.75 -0.64 8.62
CA ARG A 50 5.43 -0.80 9.91
C ARG A 50 5.61 -2.28 10.22
N THR A 51 6.83 -2.67 10.54
CA THR A 51 7.14 -4.01 11.02
C THR A 51 7.16 -4.04 12.55
N ASP A 52 6.92 -5.21 13.14
CA ASP A 52 7.01 -5.39 14.60
C ASP A 52 8.42 -5.12 15.15
N HIS A 53 9.45 -5.11 14.30
CA HIS A 53 10.85 -4.87 14.65
C HIS A 53 11.21 -3.37 14.63
N GLY A 54 10.21 -2.48 14.48
CA GLY A 54 10.39 -1.04 14.46
C GLY A 54 10.82 -0.46 13.11
N ASN A 55 10.98 -1.28 12.06
CA ASN A 55 11.21 -0.75 10.71
C ASN A 55 9.93 -0.08 10.18
N HIS A 56 10.08 1.12 9.62
CA HIS A 56 9.01 1.93 9.04
C HIS A 56 9.45 2.40 7.65
N ILE A 57 8.63 2.10 6.65
CA ILE A 57 8.87 2.47 5.25
C ILE A 57 7.65 3.22 4.73
N VAL A 58 7.90 4.31 4.00
CA VAL A 58 6.87 5.10 3.33
C VAL A 58 7.06 4.96 1.82
N ILE A 59 6.00 4.57 1.13
CA ILE A 59 5.99 4.34 -0.33
C ILE A 59 4.98 5.27 -0.95
N THR A 60 5.37 5.98 -2.01
CA THR A 60 4.51 6.88 -2.77
C THR A 60 4.16 6.31 -4.14
N ALA A 61 3.10 6.82 -4.75
CA ALA A 61 2.65 6.37 -6.07
C ALA A 61 3.74 6.53 -7.16
N ASP A 62 4.63 7.53 -7.05
CA ASP A 62 5.74 7.72 -7.98
C ASP A 62 6.73 6.55 -7.99
N GLN A 63 6.77 5.76 -6.91
CA GLN A 63 7.62 4.58 -6.78
C GLN A 63 6.97 3.32 -7.41
N LEU A 64 5.74 3.45 -7.93
CA LEU A 64 5.03 2.40 -8.68
C LEU A 64 5.19 2.55 -10.20
N THR A 65 6.04 3.47 -10.67
CA THR A 65 6.14 3.89 -12.09
C THR A 65 6.68 2.84 -13.07
N ASP A 66 6.87 1.59 -12.64
CA ASP A 66 7.21 0.52 -13.56
C ASP A 66 5.91 -0.12 -14.11
N PRO A 67 5.54 0.14 -15.38
CA PRO A 67 4.28 -0.33 -15.97
C PRO A 67 4.20 -1.85 -16.13
N GLY A 68 5.30 -2.59 -15.93
CA GLY A 68 5.32 -4.05 -15.93
C GLY A 68 5.40 -4.66 -14.52
N TRP A 69 5.33 -3.84 -13.48
CA TRP A 69 5.47 -4.32 -12.10
C TRP A 69 4.24 -5.11 -11.69
N GLU A 70 4.45 -6.41 -11.44
CA GLU A 70 3.47 -7.26 -10.78
C GLU A 70 3.92 -7.58 -9.36
N ALA A 71 2.98 -7.51 -8.43
CA ALA A 71 3.20 -8.01 -7.08
C ALA A 71 3.42 -9.53 -7.12
N ASP A 72 4.52 -9.97 -6.50
CA ASP A 72 4.81 -11.39 -6.31
C ASP A 72 3.62 -12.11 -5.64
N SER A 73 3.42 -13.37 -6.00
CA SER A 73 2.27 -14.15 -5.54
C SER A 73 2.26 -14.32 -4.02
N ALA A 74 3.42 -14.50 -3.37
CA ALA A 74 3.50 -14.59 -1.91
C ALA A 74 3.17 -13.23 -1.25
N VAL A 75 3.57 -12.13 -1.87
CA VAL A 75 3.23 -10.77 -1.43
C VAL A 75 1.72 -10.52 -1.54
N ARG A 76 1.10 -10.87 -2.68
CA ARG A 76 -0.36 -10.78 -2.88
C ARG A 76 -1.12 -11.60 -1.83
N GLN A 77 -0.65 -12.79 -1.48
CA GLN A 77 -1.27 -13.63 -0.44
C GLN A 77 -1.09 -13.08 0.97
N ALA A 78 -0.05 -12.29 1.21
CA ALA A 78 0.16 -11.60 2.48
C ALA A 78 -0.75 -10.37 2.65
N LEU A 79 -1.32 -9.83 1.57
CA LEU A 79 -2.23 -8.70 1.67
C LEU A 79 -3.55 -9.08 2.37
N PRO A 80 -4.16 -8.15 3.13
CA PRO A 80 -5.54 -8.26 3.56
C PRO A 80 -6.49 -8.58 2.39
N ALA A 81 -7.55 -9.34 2.67
CA ALA A 81 -8.44 -9.87 1.63
C ALA A 81 -9.03 -8.78 0.71
N TYR A 82 -9.39 -7.61 1.23
CA TYR A 82 -9.97 -6.53 0.42
C TYR A 82 -8.98 -5.95 -0.60
N LEU A 83 -7.68 -5.85 -0.26
CA LEU A 83 -6.64 -5.44 -1.20
C LEU A 83 -6.29 -6.56 -2.18
N ARG A 84 -6.25 -7.81 -1.70
CA ARG A 84 -5.99 -8.96 -2.55
C ARG A 84 -7.05 -9.08 -3.65
N ASN A 85 -8.33 -8.88 -3.31
CA ASN A 85 -9.43 -8.93 -4.26
C ASN A 85 -9.42 -7.76 -5.25
N ALA A 86 -8.83 -6.61 -4.89
CA ALA A 86 -8.67 -5.49 -5.80
C ALA A 86 -7.58 -5.70 -6.86
N LEU A 87 -6.67 -6.67 -6.63
CA LEU A 87 -5.63 -7.08 -7.58
C LEU A 87 -6.01 -8.30 -8.44
N ALA A 88 -7.22 -8.85 -8.25
CA ALA A 88 -7.69 -10.07 -8.90
C ALA A 88 -8.35 -9.82 -10.25
#